data_AF-A0A935WQ46-F1
#
_entry.id   AF-A0A935WQ46-F1
#
_cell.length_a   1.000
_cell.length_b   1.000
_cell.length_c   1.000
_cell.angle_alpha   90.00
_cell.angle_beta   90.00
_cell.angle_gamma   90.00
#
_symmetry.space_group_name_H-M   'P 1'
#
loop_
_entity.id
_entity.type
_entity.pdbx_description
1 polymer ?
#
loop_
_entity_poly.entity_id
_entity_poly.type
_entity_poly.pdbx_seq_one_letter_code
_entity_poly.pdbx_strand_id
1 'polypeptide(L)'
;MNTFGGILVVALVPSLIGCASTSSARNEPQTAADAASHGHESHEHGDVSMAGICPMRVPGTGVVAADVDGGIGLSFTTSTGDVVELRQRVRRMTEMHNQRGGHMMMGGHGEAEGGAEHQHGAQAGATHEGAGRGGMMMGAGMMMPPATASVEDVEGGARVILRPKDPAELAALQEHVRMKAQRMAGGECPMMSPGSGSEDPAPSNPTAPDHDTHHPEK
;
A
#
# COMPACT_ATOMS: atom_id res chain seq x y z
N MET A 1 -32.20 9.56 -19.89
CA MET A 1 -33.25 8.99 -19.02
C MET A 1 -33.42 7.54 -19.45
N ASN A 2 -32.68 6.60 -18.86
CA ASN A 2 -32.76 5.20 -19.26
C ASN A 2 -33.16 4.37 -18.03
N THR A 3 -34.45 4.05 -18.00
CA THR A 3 -35.10 3.09 -17.12
C THR A 3 -34.73 1.67 -17.55
N PHE A 4 -33.88 0.99 -16.77
CA PHE A 4 -33.74 -0.47 -16.86
C PHE A 4 -34.52 -1.10 -15.72
N GLY A 5 -35.71 -1.60 -16.06
CA GLY A 5 -36.48 -2.51 -15.23
C GLY A 5 -35.84 -3.90 -15.28
N GLY A 6 -35.29 -4.33 -14.14
CA GLY A 6 -34.79 -5.69 -13.94
C GLY A 6 -35.77 -6.46 -13.06
N ILE A 7 -36.42 -7.46 -13.65
CA ILE A 7 -37.36 -8.38 -13.01
C ILE A 7 -36.62 -9.17 -11.92
N LEU A 8 -37.01 -8.97 -10.66
CA LEU A 8 -36.52 -9.72 -9.51
C LEU A 8 -37.20 -11.11 -9.50
N VAL A 9 -36.52 -12.13 -10.03
CA VAL A 9 -36.94 -13.52 -9.87
C VAL A 9 -36.47 -14.01 -8.50
N VAL A 10 -37.39 -13.99 -7.53
CA VAL A 10 -37.18 -14.59 -6.20
C VAL A 10 -37.29 -16.11 -6.35
N ALA A 11 -36.15 -16.78 -6.48
CA ALA A 11 -36.09 -18.25 -6.38
C ALA A 11 -36.18 -18.65 -4.89
N LEU A 12 -37.35 -19.16 -4.53
CA LEU A 12 -37.69 -19.71 -3.23
C LEU A 12 -37.02 -21.10 -3.13
N VAL A 13 -35.94 -21.23 -2.36
CA VAL A 13 -35.26 -22.52 -2.15
C VAL A 13 -35.75 -23.15 -0.84
N PRO A 14 -36.25 -24.40 -0.85
CA PRO A 14 -36.76 -25.08 0.33
C PRO A 14 -35.64 -25.44 1.31
N SER A 15 -35.91 -25.19 2.59
CA SER A 15 -35.08 -25.62 3.72
C SER A 15 -35.05 -27.14 3.82
N LEU A 16 -33.88 -27.73 3.56
CA LEU A 16 -33.60 -29.11 3.91
C LEU A 16 -32.98 -29.17 5.31
N ILE A 17 -33.78 -29.73 6.23
CA ILE A 17 -33.39 -30.21 7.55
C ILE A 17 -32.39 -31.37 7.35
N GLY A 18 -31.21 -31.30 7.95
CA GLY A 18 -30.18 -32.35 7.80
C GLY A 18 -29.08 -32.32 8.85
N CYS A 19 -29.20 -33.22 9.82
CA CYS A 19 -28.20 -33.83 10.70
C CYS A 19 -27.27 -32.95 11.55
N ALA A 20 -27.57 -32.94 12.86
CA ALA A 20 -26.63 -32.69 13.93
C ALA A 20 -25.46 -33.69 13.89
N SER A 21 -24.27 -33.20 13.54
CA SER A 21 -23.01 -33.88 13.85
C SER A 21 -22.39 -33.21 15.07
N THR A 22 -22.61 -33.81 16.23
CA THR A 22 -21.90 -33.50 17.46
C THR A 22 -20.47 -34.03 17.34
N SER A 23 -19.60 -33.27 16.68
CA SER A 23 -18.17 -33.50 16.77
C SER A 23 -17.66 -32.90 18.09
N SER A 24 -17.83 -33.66 19.17
CA SER A 24 -16.95 -33.56 20.32
C SER A 24 -15.54 -33.96 19.88
N ALA A 25 -14.79 -33.00 19.33
CA ALA A 25 -13.36 -33.11 19.13
C ALA A 25 -12.67 -32.33 20.25
N ARG A 26 -12.45 -33.04 21.36
CA ARG A 26 -11.24 -33.01 22.18
C ARG A 26 -10.57 -31.65 22.32
N ASN A 27 -10.95 -30.94 23.38
CA ASN A 27 -10.14 -29.90 23.98
C ASN A 27 -8.96 -30.61 24.67
N GLU A 28 -7.87 -30.87 23.93
CA GLU A 28 -6.60 -31.30 24.51
C GLU A 28 -5.94 -30.06 25.15
N PRO A 29 -5.65 -30.06 26.46
CA PRO A 29 -4.82 -29.03 27.05
C PRO A 29 -3.41 -29.24 26.52
N GLN A 30 -3.04 -28.46 25.51
CA GLN A 30 -1.66 -28.39 25.03
C GLN A 30 -0.82 -27.61 26.05
N THR A 31 -0.58 -28.24 27.19
CA THR A 31 0.37 -27.80 28.21
C THR A 31 1.76 -28.23 27.77
N ALA A 32 2.54 -27.23 27.37
CA ALA A 32 3.98 -27.07 27.57
C ALA A 32 4.90 -28.24 27.17
N ALA A 33 5.59 -28.08 26.04
CA ALA A 33 7.02 -28.38 25.91
C ALA A 33 7.53 -27.89 24.54
N ASP A 34 7.67 -26.58 24.37
CA ASP A 34 8.75 -26.04 23.53
C ASP A 34 9.30 -24.80 24.23
N ALA A 35 9.97 -25.09 25.35
CA ALA A 35 10.96 -24.22 25.91
C ALA A 35 12.27 -24.48 25.15
N ALA A 36 12.94 -23.39 24.77
CA ALA A 36 14.28 -23.32 24.19
C ALA A 36 14.39 -23.50 22.67
N SER A 37 14.04 -22.44 21.94
CA SER A 37 15.09 -21.63 21.34
C SER A 37 14.62 -20.18 21.16
N HIS A 38 14.60 -19.43 22.26
CA HIS A 38 14.85 -17.99 22.16
C HIS A 38 16.35 -17.85 21.89
N GLY A 39 16.73 -18.22 20.66
CA GLY A 39 17.98 -17.75 20.10
C GLY A 39 17.94 -16.25 20.24
N HIS A 40 18.88 -15.72 21.00
CA HIS A 40 19.23 -14.31 20.98
C HIS A 40 19.76 -14.07 19.56
N GLU A 41 18.83 -13.95 18.60
CA GLU A 41 19.08 -13.44 17.26
C GLU A 41 19.72 -12.10 17.52
N SER A 42 21.05 -12.09 17.39
CA SER A 42 21.82 -10.88 17.22
C SER A 42 20.95 -9.96 16.37
N HIS A 43 20.66 -8.78 16.91
CA HIS A 43 20.12 -7.63 16.21
C HIS A 43 21.09 -7.27 15.06
N GLU A 44 21.25 -8.17 14.10
CA GLU A 44 21.35 -7.78 12.71
C GLU A 44 20.06 -7.01 12.52
N HIS A 45 20.18 -5.68 12.47
CA HIS A 45 19.21 -4.82 11.82
C HIS A 45 19.17 -5.27 10.35
N GLY A 46 18.61 -6.45 10.12
CA GLY A 46 18.35 -7.02 8.83
C GLY A 46 17.42 -6.02 8.21
N ASP A 47 17.96 -5.29 7.24
CA ASP A 47 17.25 -4.38 6.39
C ASP A 47 16.09 -5.17 5.79
N VAL A 48 14.94 -5.19 6.47
CA VAL A 48 13.68 -5.64 5.90
C VAL A 48 13.37 -4.58 4.87
N SER A 49 14.01 -4.76 3.72
CA SER A 49 13.96 -3.81 2.63
C SER A 49 12.48 -3.58 2.37
N MET A 50 12.06 -2.32 2.38
CA MET A 50 10.64 -1.91 2.19
C MET A 50 10.05 -2.53 0.90
N ALA A 51 10.93 -2.91 -0.02
CA ALA A 51 10.76 -3.80 -1.15
C ALA A 51 9.98 -5.10 -0.87
N GLY A 52 10.39 -5.86 0.15
CA GLY A 52 9.86 -7.20 0.44
C GLY A 52 8.42 -7.19 0.96
N ILE A 53 7.89 -6.01 1.28
CA ILE A 53 6.55 -5.84 1.84
C ILE A 53 5.50 -5.64 0.75
N CYS A 54 5.90 -5.19 -0.45
CA CYS A 54 4.95 -4.88 -1.50
C CYS A 54 4.29 -6.15 -2.06
N PRO A 55 2.94 -6.30 -1.96
CA PRO A 55 2.23 -7.46 -2.51
C PRO A 55 2.36 -7.57 -4.03
N MET A 56 2.49 -6.43 -4.73
CA MET A 56 2.59 -6.37 -6.19
C MET A 56 3.86 -7.01 -6.77
N ARG A 57 4.84 -7.39 -5.95
CA ARG A 57 6.03 -8.12 -6.41
C ARG A 57 5.78 -9.61 -6.62
N VAL A 58 4.67 -10.15 -6.11
CA VAL A 58 4.29 -11.53 -6.42
C VAL A 58 3.79 -11.56 -7.87
N PRO A 59 4.32 -12.45 -8.74
CA PRO A 59 3.91 -12.52 -10.14
C PRO A 59 2.40 -12.67 -10.31
N GLY A 60 1.84 -12.02 -11.33
CA GLY A 60 0.41 -12.12 -11.65
C GLY A 60 -0.52 -11.55 -10.58
N THR A 61 -0.01 -10.74 -9.65
CA THR A 61 -0.83 -10.12 -8.60
C THR A 61 -1.68 -8.98 -9.16
N GLY A 62 -2.98 -9.03 -8.87
CA GLY A 62 -3.92 -7.94 -9.06
C GLY A 62 -4.43 -7.41 -7.72
N VAL A 63 -4.96 -6.18 -7.74
CA VAL A 63 -5.62 -5.56 -6.59
C VAL A 63 -6.94 -4.95 -7.01
N VAL A 64 -7.98 -5.16 -6.21
CA VAL A 64 -9.31 -4.58 -6.41
C VAL A 64 -9.81 -3.98 -5.11
N ALA A 65 -10.31 -2.75 -5.15
CA ALA A 65 -10.99 -2.12 -4.02
C ALA A 65 -12.51 -2.33 -4.15
N ALA A 66 -13.16 -2.70 -3.05
CA ALA A 66 -14.61 -2.87 -2.98
C ALA A 66 -15.14 -2.38 -1.63
N ASP A 67 -16.29 -1.72 -1.63
CA ASP A 67 -16.92 -1.27 -0.39
C ASP A 67 -17.42 -2.47 0.43
N VAL A 68 -17.27 -2.37 1.74
CA VAL A 68 -17.79 -3.35 2.69
C VAL A 68 -18.56 -2.64 3.80
N ASP A 69 -19.36 -3.38 4.56
CA ASP A 69 -20.10 -2.80 5.68
C ASP A 69 -19.16 -2.08 6.66
N GLY A 70 -19.37 -0.77 6.81
CA GLY A 70 -18.59 0.12 7.66
C GLY A 70 -17.14 0.37 7.23
N GLY A 71 -16.76 0.08 5.98
CA GLY A 71 -15.36 0.20 5.55
C GLY A 71 -15.11 0.06 4.06
N ILE A 72 -13.89 -0.31 3.72
CA ILE A 72 -13.46 -0.66 2.36
C ILE A 72 -12.49 -1.84 2.39
N GLY A 73 -12.68 -2.78 1.47
CA GLY A 73 -11.83 -3.94 1.28
C GLY A 73 -10.87 -3.76 0.10
N LEU A 74 -9.59 -4.11 0.26
CA LEU A 74 -8.67 -4.37 -0.85
C LEU A 74 -8.44 -5.88 -0.97
N SER A 75 -8.83 -6.44 -2.10
CA SER A 75 -8.56 -7.85 -2.42
C SER A 75 -7.30 -7.94 -3.27
N PHE A 76 -6.30 -8.64 -2.78
CA PHE A 76 -5.09 -9.00 -3.50
C PHE A 76 -5.20 -10.45 -3.93
N THR A 77 -5.12 -10.71 -5.22
CA THR A 77 -5.16 -12.06 -5.79
C THR A 77 -4.02 -12.26 -6.75
N THR A 78 -3.56 -13.49 -6.92
CA THR A 78 -2.57 -13.85 -7.95
C THR A 78 -3.09 -14.98 -8.84
N SER A 79 -2.79 -14.90 -10.13
CA SER A 79 -3.11 -15.94 -11.12
C SER A 79 -1.96 -16.90 -11.40
N THR A 80 -0.71 -16.48 -11.20
CA THR A 80 0.50 -17.25 -11.57
C THR A 80 1.55 -17.32 -10.46
N GLY A 81 1.41 -16.54 -9.39
CA GLY A 81 2.38 -16.45 -8.30
C GLY A 81 2.03 -17.33 -7.10
N ASP A 82 2.89 -17.26 -6.08
CA ASP A 82 2.70 -18.00 -4.83
C ASP A 82 1.64 -17.31 -3.94
N VAL A 83 0.51 -17.97 -3.75
CA VAL A 83 -0.60 -17.50 -2.93
C VAL A 83 -0.23 -17.41 -1.44
N VAL A 84 0.61 -18.32 -0.95
CA VAL A 84 1.08 -18.32 0.45
C VAL A 84 2.00 -17.12 0.67
N GLU A 85 2.91 -16.86 -0.26
CA GLU A 85 3.78 -15.68 -0.23
C GLU A 85 2.97 -14.38 -0.27
N LEU A 86 1.98 -14.29 -1.17
CA LEU A 86 1.09 -13.14 -1.28
C LEU A 86 0.35 -12.89 0.04
N ARG A 87 -0.23 -13.93 0.64
CA ARG A 87 -0.93 -13.83 1.93
C ARG A 87 0.01 -13.34 3.04
N GLN A 88 1.23 -13.86 3.11
CA GLN A 88 2.21 -13.44 4.11
C GLN A 88 2.59 -11.96 3.97
N ARG A 89 2.82 -11.48 2.74
CA ARG A 89 3.11 -10.06 2.46
C ARG A 89 1.96 -9.15 2.85
N VAL A 90 0.72 -9.54 2.51
CA VAL A 90 -0.49 -8.78 2.86
C VAL A 90 -0.70 -8.71 4.38
N ARG A 91 -0.48 -9.82 5.11
CA ARG A 91 -0.54 -9.83 6.58
C ARG A 91 0.47 -8.87 7.19
N ARG A 92 1.73 -8.90 6.74
CA ARG A 92 2.78 -8.00 7.19
C ARG A 92 2.45 -6.54 6.91
N MET A 93 1.86 -6.24 5.76
CA MET A 93 1.41 -4.89 5.41
C MET A 93 0.33 -4.38 6.37
N THR A 94 -0.67 -5.21 6.69
CA THR A 94 -1.75 -4.86 7.63
C THR A 94 -1.24 -4.70 9.05
N GLU A 95 -0.35 -5.57 9.50
CA GLU A 95 0.26 -5.47 10.83
C GLU A 95 0.97 -4.13 11.00
N MET A 96 1.79 -3.71 10.03
CA MET A 96 2.42 -2.40 10.07
C MET A 96 1.42 -1.24 10.03
N HIS A 97 0.32 -1.37 9.29
CA HIS A 97 -0.72 -0.35 9.28
C HIS A 97 -1.31 -0.15 10.68
N ASN A 98 -1.59 -1.25 11.38
CA ASN A 98 -2.11 -1.20 12.76
C ASN A 98 -1.08 -0.67 13.76
N GLN A 99 0.20 -1.03 13.60
CA GLN A 99 1.28 -0.51 14.45
C GLN A 99 1.53 0.99 14.22
N ARG A 100 1.47 1.46 12.97
CA ARG A 100 1.70 2.87 12.61
C ARG A 100 0.51 3.78 12.88
N GLY A 101 -0.72 3.28 12.82
CA GLY A 101 -1.95 4.01 13.16
C GLY A 101 -2.11 4.39 14.64
N GLY A 102 -1.10 4.05 15.45
CA GLY A 102 -0.96 4.43 16.86
C GLY A 102 -0.04 5.63 17.08
N HIS A 103 1.21 5.62 16.61
CA HIS A 103 2.23 6.56 17.14
C HIS A 103 3.48 6.85 16.29
N MET A 104 3.58 6.45 15.02
CA MET A 104 4.87 6.52 14.28
C MET A 104 4.98 7.69 13.31
N MET A 105 4.99 8.93 13.81
CA MET A 105 5.54 10.12 13.13
C MET A 105 6.19 11.12 14.12
N MET A 106 6.78 10.62 15.22
CA MET A 106 7.59 11.42 16.16
C MET A 106 9.00 10.84 16.35
N GLY A 107 9.57 10.28 15.29
CA GLY A 107 11.01 10.12 15.17
C GLY A 107 11.62 11.39 14.58
N GLY A 108 11.37 12.53 15.22
CA GLY A 108 12.18 13.70 14.96
C GLY A 108 13.63 13.33 15.26
N HIS A 109 14.52 13.51 14.28
CA HIS A 109 15.94 13.75 14.57
C HIS A 109 16.07 15.14 15.22
N GLY A 110 15.44 15.26 16.38
CA GLY A 110 15.61 16.32 17.36
C GLY A 110 16.30 15.72 18.58
N GLU A 111 17.51 15.21 18.38
CA GLU A 111 18.57 15.31 19.39
C GLU A 111 19.70 16.12 18.75
N ALA A 112 19.39 17.40 18.53
CA ALA A 112 20.38 18.41 18.79
C ALA A 112 20.59 18.40 20.30
N GLU A 113 21.63 17.71 20.77
CA GLU A 113 22.41 18.15 21.93
C GLU A 113 23.71 17.34 22.06
N GLY A 114 24.84 18.00 21.80
CA GLY A 114 26.11 17.63 22.44
C GLY A 114 27.26 17.14 21.56
N GLY A 115 27.84 18.05 20.77
CA GLY A 115 29.31 18.20 20.72
C GLY A 115 30.12 17.33 19.76
N ALA A 116 30.45 17.88 18.59
CA ALA A 116 31.83 18.07 18.14
C ALA A 116 31.82 18.85 16.82
N GLU A 117 32.68 19.85 16.77
CA GLU A 117 32.84 20.81 15.68
C GLU A 117 33.11 20.15 14.32
N HIS A 118 32.08 20.07 13.47
CA HIS A 118 32.28 20.03 12.02
C HIS A 118 32.28 21.46 11.50
N GLN A 119 33.45 22.09 11.58
CA GLN A 119 33.76 23.35 10.90
C GLN A 119 33.62 23.13 9.39
N HIS A 120 32.44 23.41 8.84
CA HIS A 120 32.31 23.69 7.42
C HIS A 120 33.01 25.02 7.15
N GLY A 121 34.22 24.91 6.61
CA GLY A 121 35.05 26.03 6.21
C GLY A 121 34.27 27.03 5.36
N ALA A 122 34.51 28.30 5.66
CA ALA A 122 33.97 29.44 4.95
C ALA A 122 34.20 29.32 3.43
N GLN A 123 33.13 29.09 2.68
CA GLN A 123 33.04 29.53 1.30
C GLN A 123 32.10 30.74 1.24
N ALA A 124 32.74 31.90 1.38
CA ALA A 124 32.17 33.17 1.04
C ALA A 124 32.04 33.28 -0.49
N GLY A 125 30.87 33.72 -0.95
CA GLY A 125 30.74 34.44 -2.21
C GLY A 125 30.26 33.65 -3.42
N ALA A 126 28.95 33.47 -3.52
CA ALA A 126 28.23 33.59 -4.79
C ALA A 126 26.75 33.82 -4.48
N THR A 127 26.31 35.07 -4.61
CA THR A 127 24.92 35.50 -4.51
C THR A 127 24.10 34.80 -5.59
N HIS A 128 23.40 33.73 -5.23
CA HIS A 128 22.37 33.14 -6.09
C HIS A 128 21.08 33.96 -5.94
N GLU A 129 21.09 35.18 -6.49
CA GLU A 129 19.87 35.95 -6.79
C GLU A 129 19.17 35.30 -8.00
N GLY A 130 18.69 34.07 -7.80
CA GLY A 130 17.80 33.39 -8.72
C GLY A 130 16.37 33.56 -8.23
N ALA A 131 15.62 34.44 -8.87
CA ALA A 131 14.17 34.60 -8.72
C ALA A 131 13.43 33.32 -9.12
N GLY A 132 13.50 32.28 -8.29
CA GLY A 132 12.75 31.04 -8.40
C GLY A 132 11.57 31.05 -7.46
N ARG A 133 10.55 31.88 -7.75
CA ARG A 133 9.26 31.94 -7.05
C ARG A 133 8.38 30.70 -7.31
N GLY A 134 8.99 29.52 -7.46
CA GLY A 134 8.33 28.24 -7.56
C GLY A 134 8.17 27.65 -6.17
N GLY A 135 7.25 28.24 -5.39
CA GLY A 135 6.90 27.74 -4.07
C GLY A 135 6.61 26.24 -4.17
N MET A 136 7.43 25.47 -3.46
CA MET A 136 7.19 24.05 -3.21
C MET A 136 5.84 23.94 -2.50
N MET A 137 4.76 23.85 -3.26
CA MET A 137 3.51 23.33 -2.74
C MET A 137 3.85 21.92 -2.31
N MET A 138 4.06 21.74 -1.00
CA MET A 138 3.97 20.47 -0.32
C MET A 138 2.61 19.91 -0.72
N GLY A 139 2.59 19.17 -1.84
CA GLY A 139 1.38 18.61 -2.42
C GLY A 139 0.69 17.93 -1.28
N ALA A 140 -0.53 18.36 -0.99
CA ALA A 140 -1.32 17.94 0.15
C ALA A 140 -1.39 16.41 0.15
N GLY A 141 -0.38 15.79 0.74
CA GLY A 141 -0.30 14.37 0.99
C GLY A 141 -1.37 14.16 2.03
N MET A 142 -2.59 13.95 1.54
CA MET A 142 -3.78 13.75 2.35
C MET A 142 -3.42 12.67 3.37
N MET A 143 -3.22 13.10 4.60
CA MET A 143 -2.87 12.22 5.70
C MET A 143 -3.97 11.16 5.75
N MET A 144 -3.60 9.89 5.65
CA MET A 144 -4.58 8.82 5.61
C MET A 144 -5.43 8.90 6.90
N PRO A 145 -6.78 8.92 6.80
CA PRO A 145 -7.62 8.95 7.97
C PRO A 145 -7.29 7.78 8.92
N PRO A 146 -7.33 7.98 10.24
CA PRO A 146 -7.05 6.92 11.19
C PRO A 146 -8.01 5.74 10.97
N ALA A 147 -7.45 4.58 10.62
CA ALA A 147 -8.20 3.37 10.34
C ALA A 147 -7.61 2.17 11.09
N THR A 148 -8.45 1.17 11.34
CA THR A 148 -8.02 -0.18 11.73
C THR A 148 -8.04 -1.07 10.50
N ALA A 149 -7.06 -1.96 10.38
CA ALA A 149 -6.99 -2.92 9.30
C ALA A 149 -7.07 -4.36 9.83
N SER A 150 -7.78 -5.22 9.11
CA SER A 150 -7.85 -6.67 9.35
C SER A 150 -7.58 -7.42 8.05
N VAL A 151 -7.13 -8.68 8.14
CA VAL A 151 -6.85 -9.53 6.98
C VAL A 151 -7.71 -10.78 7.03
N GLU A 152 -8.28 -11.12 5.89
CA GLU A 152 -8.99 -12.36 5.65
C GLU A 152 -8.32 -13.07 4.47
N ASP A 153 -8.08 -14.37 4.59
CA ASP A 153 -7.62 -15.15 3.45
C ASP A 153 -8.81 -15.37 2.50
N VAL A 154 -8.59 -15.20 1.19
CA VAL A 154 -9.60 -15.44 0.14
C VAL A 154 -9.05 -16.40 -0.91
N GLU A 155 -9.91 -16.89 -1.79
CA GLU A 155 -9.48 -17.70 -2.94
C GLU A 155 -8.45 -16.92 -3.78
N GLY A 156 -7.30 -17.54 -4.04
CA GLY A 156 -6.22 -16.92 -4.82
C GLY A 156 -5.42 -15.80 -4.12
N GLY A 157 -5.67 -15.50 -2.83
CA GLY A 157 -4.88 -14.47 -2.13
C GLY A 157 -5.42 -14.05 -0.76
N ALA A 158 -5.44 -12.75 -0.50
CA ALA A 158 -5.86 -12.16 0.77
C ALA A 158 -6.66 -10.86 0.57
N ARG A 159 -7.62 -10.60 1.43
CA ARG A 159 -8.40 -9.37 1.51
C ARG A 159 -8.03 -8.58 2.76
N VAL A 160 -7.67 -7.31 2.59
CA VAL A 160 -7.51 -6.35 3.68
C VAL A 160 -8.80 -5.58 3.84
N ILE A 161 -9.38 -5.54 5.04
CA ILE A 161 -10.53 -4.70 5.36
C ILE A 161 -10.04 -3.53 6.21
N LEU A 162 -10.24 -2.31 5.72
CA LEU A 162 -9.99 -1.09 6.46
C LEU A 162 -11.32 -0.51 6.95
N ARG A 163 -11.36 -0.16 8.23
CA ARG A 163 -12.49 0.53 8.87
C ARG A 163 -11.97 1.82 9.51
N PRO A 164 -12.60 2.97 9.23
CA PRO A 164 -12.20 4.22 9.86
C PRO A 164 -12.52 4.14 11.36
N LYS A 165 -11.73 4.84 12.20
CA LYS A 165 -12.05 4.96 13.63
C LYS A 165 -13.27 5.85 13.85
N ASP A 166 -13.50 6.83 12.97
CA ASP A 166 -14.69 7.68 12.95
C ASP A 166 -15.55 7.36 11.69
N PRO A 167 -16.83 6.97 11.84
CA PRO A 167 -17.71 6.73 10.69
C PRO A 167 -17.92 7.94 9.78
N ALA A 168 -17.74 9.17 10.29
CA ALA A 168 -17.81 10.39 9.46
C ALA A 168 -16.68 10.45 8.40
N GLU A 169 -15.58 9.73 8.63
CA GLU A 169 -14.43 9.68 7.71
C GLU A 169 -14.53 8.56 6.67
N LEU A 170 -15.60 7.75 6.68
CA LEU A 170 -15.73 6.58 5.80
C LEU A 170 -15.60 6.93 4.32
N ALA A 171 -16.28 7.99 3.86
CA ALA A 171 -16.22 8.41 2.47
C ALA A 171 -14.80 8.85 2.05
N ALA A 172 -14.10 9.58 2.93
CA ALA A 172 -12.73 10.02 2.69
C ALA A 172 -11.76 8.83 2.65
N LEU A 173 -11.92 7.87 3.56
CA LEU A 173 -11.13 6.65 3.58
C LEU A 173 -11.36 5.81 2.32
N GLN A 174 -12.62 5.64 1.90
CA GLN A 174 -12.98 4.90 0.69
C GLN A 174 -12.32 5.51 -0.55
N GLU A 175 -12.43 6.83 -0.72
CA GLU A 175 -11.82 7.52 -1.86
C GLU A 175 -10.30 7.39 -1.87
N HIS A 176 -9.66 7.59 -0.71
CA HIS A 176 -8.21 7.43 -0.57
C HIS A 176 -7.77 6.01 -0.93
N VAL A 177 -8.48 5.00 -0.46
CA VAL A 177 -8.16 3.59 -0.72
C VAL A 177 -8.36 3.22 -2.19
N ARG A 178 -9.43 3.70 -2.86
CA ARG A 178 -9.64 3.46 -4.30
C ARG A 178 -8.50 4.06 -5.13
N MET A 179 -8.14 5.30 -4.84
CA MET A 179 -7.02 5.98 -5.48
C MET A 179 -5.70 5.22 -5.25
N LYS A 180 -5.46 4.70 -4.04
CA LYS A 180 -4.27 3.87 -3.74
C LYS A 180 -4.30 2.54 -4.48
N ALA A 181 -5.46 1.89 -4.58
CA ALA A 181 -5.63 0.64 -5.31
C ALA A 181 -5.35 0.80 -6.81
N GLN A 182 -5.82 1.90 -7.42
CA GLN A 182 -5.53 2.22 -8.82
C GLN A 182 -4.02 2.36 -9.09
N ARG A 183 -3.30 3.07 -8.21
CA ARG A 183 -1.83 3.18 -8.31
C ARG A 183 -1.13 1.82 -8.17
N MET A 184 -1.55 1.03 -7.18
CA MET A 184 -1.00 -0.32 -6.98
C MET A 184 -1.26 -1.23 -8.18
N ALA A 185 -2.44 -1.15 -8.79
CA ALA A 185 -2.75 -1.89 -10.00
C ALA A 185 -1.83 -1.49 -11.18
N GLY A 186 -1.34 -0.25 -11.20
CA GLY A 186 -0.30 0.23 -12.12
C GLY A 186 1.13 -0.22 -11.78
N GLY A 187 1.31 -1.03 -10.74
CA GLY A 187 2.62 -1.51 -10.28
C GLY A 187 3.33 -0.58 -9.30
N GLU A 188 2.74 0.57 -8.93
CA GLU A 188 3.33 1.45 -7.92
C GLU A 188 3.20 0.84 -6.52
N CYS A 189 4.33 0.49 -5.91
CA CYS A 189 4.37 0.09 -4.51
C CYS A 189 4.26 1.35 -3.62
N PRO A 190 3.22 1.47 -2.77
CA PRO A 190 2.90 2.73 -2.06
C PRO A 190 3.92 3.16 -1.00
N MET A 191 4.96 2.37 -0.77
CA MET A 191 6.07 2.68 0.14
C MET A 191 7.37 2.96 -0.62
N MET A 192 7.36 2.93 -1.95
CA MET A 192 8.52 3.07 -2.83
C MET A 192 8.34 4.22 -3.83
N SER A 193 7.57 5.26 -3.50
CA SER A 193 7.73 6.56 -4.15
C SER A 193 8.74 7.36 -3.31
N PRO A 194 10.06 7.19 -3.48
CA PRO A 194 10.94 8.31 -3.21
C PRO A 194 10.51 9.40 -4.19
N GLY A 195 10.44 10.66 -3.75
CA GLY A 195 10.00 11.75 -4.61
C GLY A 195 10.64 11.64 -5.99
N SER A 196 9.81 11.65 -7.04
CA SER A 196 10.20 12.11 -8.37
C SER A 196 11.63 11.72 -8.80
N GLY A 197 11.93 10.43 -8.78
CA GLY A 197 13.00 9.86 -9.59
C GLY A 197 12.40 9.46 -10.91
N SER A 198 11.90 10.43 -11.68
CA SER A 198 11.74 10.26 -13.11
C SER A 198 13.14 10.03 -13.68
N GLU A 199 13.60 8.78 -13.67
CA GLU A 199 14.27 8.28 -14.85
C GLU A 199 13.20 8.33 -15.94
N ASP A 200 13.19 9.48 -16.63
CA ASP A 200 12.55 9.60 -17.92
C ASP A 200 12.84 8.28 -18.67
N PRO A 201 11.81 7.54 -19.12
CA PRO A 201 12.08 6.51 -20.12
C PRO A 201 12.85 7.24 -21.21
N ALA A 202 14.12 6.87 -21.41
CA ALA A 202 15.02 7.49 -22.36
C ALA A 202 14.18 7.85 -23.59
N PRO A 203 14.14 9.12 -24.01
CA PRO A 203 13.25 9.55 -25.07
C PRO A 203 13.44 8.57 -26.20
N SER A 204 12.41 7.76 -26.44
CA SER A 204 12.37 6.87 -27.58
C SER A 204 12.43 7.83 -28.73
N ASN A 205 13.63 8.00 -29.27
CA ASN A 205 14.00 8.97 -30.26
C ASN A 205 12.91 8.86 -31.34
N PRO A 206 11.96 9.80 -31.45
CA PRO A 206 11.08 9.77 -32.59
C PRO A 206 12.04 10.05 -33.73
N THR A 207 12.29 9.04 -34.56
CA THR A 207 12.89 9.23 -35.86
C THR A 207 12.16 10.41 -36.48
N ALA A 208 12.82 11.56 -36.47
CA ALA A 208 12.24 12.80 -36.95
C ALA A 208 11.83 12.53 -38.41
N PRO A 209 10.60 12.85 -38.81
CA PRO A 209 10.31 12.96 -40.23
C PRO A 209 11.17 14.11 -40.78
N ASP A 210 12.04 13.78 -41.73
CA ASP A 210 12.72 14.73 -42.61
C ASP A 210 11.70 15.75 -43.13
N HIS A 211 11.73 16.96 -42.58
CA HIS A 211 11.01 18.11 -43.13
C HIS A 211 11.95 18.90 -44.03
N ASP A 212 12.23 18.33 -45.20
CA ASP A 212 12.71 19.06 -46.37
C ASP A 212 11.62 20.04 -46.80
N THR A 213 11.67 21.27 -46.29
CA THR A 213 10.84 22.37 -46.79
C THR A 213 11.72 23.35 -47.52
N HIS A 214 11.67 23.23 -48.85
CA HIS A 214 12.21 24.16 -49.83
C HIS A 214 11.83 25.62 -49.53
N HIS A 215 12.83 26.49 -49.46
CA HIS A 215 12.64 27.93 -49.62
C HIS A 215 12.65 28.29 -51.11
N PRO A 216 11.62 28.95 -51.66
CA PRO A 216 11.73 29.66 -52.92
C PRO A 216 12.34 31.05 -52.71
N GLU A 217 13.38 31.34 -53.50
CA GLU A 217 13.92 32.69 -53.70
C GLU A 217 12.89 33.60 -54.38
N LYS A 218 12.73 34.83 -53.88
CA LYS A 218 12.35 36.02 -54.65
C LYS A 218 12.99 37.26 -54.05
#